data_AF-A0ABD0LZL1-F1
#
_entry.id   AF-A0ABD0LZL1-F1
#
_cell.length_a   1.000
_cell.length_b   1.000
_cell.length_c   1.000
_cell.angle_alpha   90.00
_cell.angle_beta   90.00
_cell.angle_gamma   90.00
#
_symmetry.space_group_name_H-M   'P 1'
#
loop_
_entity.id
_entity.type
_entity.pdbx_description
1 polymer ?
#
loop_
_entity_poly.entity_id
_entity_poly.type
_entity_poly.pdbx_seq_one_letter_code
_entity_poly.pdbx_strand_id
1 'polypeptide(L)'
;MKLREKKDRVKSHHVYFATLKSLPNNINHVVLFSDTCTGQNRNQFVASALLHAAQTLPNISTIDQKFLESGHTHMEVDSMHACIERAKKNVTIHIPDQWNTVIQMARPAKPYDVFPMCHTDIWDFKKVAAQSMRNTKTDVAGCRVNWLKIKWLRYIKGEKDTIFFKYRMPDSAFNQLKIRGSSRRGRQQSTAVQGSSLPMRYCSRLPISEAKKMDLLDLCNLGVIPAQHHHFYKNLPANISVQDRLSEPDVTEDVDTDDE
;
A
#
# COMPACT_ATOMS: atom_id res chain seq x y z
N MET A 1 26.89 7.34 -16.43
CA MET A 1 26.74 7.30 -14.96
C MET A 1 25.25 7.39 -14.63
N LYS A 2 24.55 6.25 -14.53
CA LYS A 2 23.09 6.21 -14.35
C LYS A 2 22.75 6.53 -12.90
N LEU A 3 22.29 7.75 -12.63
CA LEU A 3 21.64 8.11 -11.37
C LEU A 3 20.35 7.29 -11.25
N ARG A 4 20.43 6.22 -10.47
CA ARG A 4 19.28 5.41 -10.06
C ARG A 4 18.56 6.25 -8.99
N GLU A 5 17.59 7.06 -9.40
CA GLU A 5 16.68 7.73 -8.46
C GLU A 5 16.03 6.66 -7.58
N LYS A 6 16.33 6.71 -6.27
CA LYS A 6 15.67 5.89 -5.25
C LYS A 6 14.24 6.41 -5.12
N LYS A 7 13.35 5.92 -5.98
CA LYS A 7 11.91 6.23 -5.99
C LYS A 7 11.31 5.91 -4.62
N ASP A 8 10.80 6.92 -3.95
CA ASP A 8 10.18 6.85 -2.62
C ASP A 8 9.05 5.82 -2.60
N ARG A 9 9.03 4.97 -1.56
CA ARG A 9 8.07 3.85 -1.44
C ARG A 9 6.94 4.20 -0.48
N VAL A 10 5.86 4.77 -1.00
CA VAL A 10 4.58 4.83 -0.30
C VAL A 10 4.08 3.39 -0.11
N LYS A 11 3.72 3.03 1.12
CA LYS A 11 3.19 1.70 1.46
C LYS A 11 1.77 1.58 0.93
N SER A 12 1.61 0.99 -0.26
CA SER A 12 0.36 0.95 -1.03
C SER A 12 -0.81 0.24 -0.32
N HIS A 13 -0.54 -0.66 0.63
CA HIS A 13 -1.57 -1.49 1.28
C HIS A 13 -2.67 -0.70 2.02
N HIS A 14 -2.36 0.46 2.58
CA HIS A 14 -3.36 1.28 3.27
C HIS A 14 -4.38 1.89 2.29
N VAL A 15 -3.89 2.34 1.14
CA VAL A 15 -4.69 3.02 0.12
C VAL A 15 -5.69 2.06 -0.52
N TYR A 16 -5.29 0.80 -0.78
CA TYR A 16 -6.20 -0.20 -1.36
C TYR A 16 -7.47 -0.39 -0.53
N PHE A 17 -7.35 -0.54 0.80
CA PHE A 17 -8.52 -0.78 1.64
C PHE A 17 -9.47 0.43 1.70
N ALA A 18 -8.92 1.64 1.83
CA ALA A 18 -9.72 2.87 1.82
C ALA A 18 -10.49 3.03 0.49
N THR A 19 -9.81 2.83 -0.64
CA THR A 19 -10.43 2.93 -1.97
C THR A 19 -11.50 1.87 -2.18
N LEU A 20 -11.27 0.62 -1.77
CA LEU A 20 -12.27 -0.44 -1.90
C LEU A 20 -13.51 -0.17 -1.04
N LYS A 21 -13.33 0.44 0.14
CA LYS A 21 -14.42 0.81 1.04
C LYS A 21 -15.28 1.96 0.48
N SER A 22 -14.72 2.85 -0.33
CA SER A 22 -15.46 3.96 -0.95
C SER A 22 -16.18 3.58 -2.25
N LEU A 23 -16.01 2.35 -2.74
CA LEU A 23 -16.66 1.89 -3.96
C LEU A 23 -18.19 1.78 -3.79
N PRO A 24 -18.96 2.10 -4.85
CA PRO A 24 -20.40 1.89 -4.88
C PRO A 24 -20.84 0.45 -4.50
N ASN A 25 -21.98 0.34 -3.82
CA ASN A 25 -22.51 -0.94 -3.31
C ASN A 25 -22.91 -1.95 -4.40
N ASN A 26 -23.07 -1.51 -5.65
CA ASN A 26 -23.37 -2.37 -6.80
C ASN A 26 -22.13 -3.07 -7.39
N ILE A 27 -20.92 -2.73 -6.94
CA ILE A 27 -19.68 -3.36 -7.40
C ILE A 27 -19.41 -4.63 -6.58
N ASN A 28 -19.43 -5.78 -7.26
CA ASN A 28 -19.17 -7.09 -6.66
C ASN A 28 -17.80 -7.69 -7.02
N HIS A 29 -17.20 -7.24 -8.12
CA HIS A 29 -15.94 -7.74 -8.65
C HIS A 29 -15.02 -6.59 -8.97
N VAL A 30 -13.85 -6.58 -8.35
CA VAL A 30 -12.82 -5.56 -8.56
C VAL A 30 -11.60 -6.20 -9.22
N VAL A 31 -11.11 -5.59 -10.29
CA VAL A 31 -9.85 -5.97 -10.94
C VAL A 31 -8.85 -4.83 -10.76
N LEU A 32 -7.76 -5.14 -10.05
CA LEU A 32 -6.64 -4.23 -9.81
C LEU A 32 -5.50 -4.61 -10.76
N PHE A 33 -4.98 -3.62 -11.48
CA PHE A 33 -3.74 -3.77 -12.23
C PHE A 33 -2.61 -3.14 -11.44
N SER A 34 -1.56 -3.92 -11.19
CA SER A 34 -0.38 -3.48 -10.43
C SER A 34 0.89 -3.73 -11.22
N ASP A 35 1.91 -2.90 -10.97
CA ASP A 35 3.27 -3.24 -11.35
C ASP A 35 3.79 -4.44 -10.54
N THR A 36 4.93 -4.97 -10.95
CA THR A 36 5.58 -6.11 -10.32
C THR A 36 6.43 -5.73 -9.10
N CYS A 37 6.30 -4.49 -8.59
CA CYS A 37 7.14 -3.99 -7.50
C CYS A 37 6.80 -4.72 -6.18
N THR A 38 7.73 -5.55 -5.71
CA THR A 38 7.57 -6.38 -4.52
C THR A 38 7.31 -5.56 -3.27
N GLY A 39 8.15 -4.55 -3.02
CA GLY A 39 8.04 -3.71 -1.83
C GLY A 39 6.75 -2.87 -1.75
N GLN A 40 6.05 -2.67 -2.87
CA GLN A 40 4.85 -1.83 -2.92
C GLN A 40 3.58 -2.65 -3.11
N ASN A 41 3.51 -3.45 -4.16
CA ASN A 41 2.27 -4.07 -4.63
C ASN A 41 2.26 -5.60 -4.51
N ARG A 42 3.40 -6.25 -4.74
CA ARG A 42 3.53 -7.71 -4.72
C ARG A 42 4.19 -8.17 -3.41
N ASN A 43 3.44 -8.09 -2.32
CA ASN A 43 3.87 -8.57 -1.01
C ASN A 43 2.69 -9.09 -0.18
N GLN A 44 3.00 -9.82 0.89
CA GLN A 44 2.03 -10.39 1.81
C GLN A 44 1.15 -9.36 2.53
N PHE A 45 1.61 -8.11 2.71
CA PHE A 45 0.85 -7.07 3.41
C PHE A 45 -0.30 -6.56 2.52
N VAL A 46 -0.02 -6.32 1.24
CA VAL A 46 -1.07 -6.01 0.24
C VAL A 46 -2.02 -7.19 0.09
N ALA A 47 -1.49 -8.41 -0.03
CA ALA A 47 -2.33 -9.60 -0.13
C ALA A 47 -3.24 -9.79 1.09
N SER A 48 -2.72 -9.54 2.30
CA SER A 48 -3.50 -9.56 3.54
C SER A 48 -4.58 -8.46 3.55
N ALA A 49 -4.27 -7.26 3.07
CA ALA A 49 -5.23 -6.16 2.97
C ALA A 49 -6.37 -6.46 2.00
N LEU A 50 -6.05 -6.97 0.80
CA LEU A 50 -7.05 -7.33 -0.22
C LEU A 50 -7.90 -8.53 0.23
N LEU A 51 -7.28 -9.54 0.84
CA LEU A 51 -8.03 -10.67 1.40
C LEU A 51 -8.99 -10.19 2.50
N HIS A 52 -8.52 -9.34 3.42
CA HIS A 52 -9.36 -8.77 4.46
C HIS A 52 -10.52 -7.96 3.87
N ALA A 53 -10.25 -7.14 2.84
CA ALA A 53 -11.28 -6.38 2.13
C ALA A 53 -12.36 -7.30 1.55
N ALA A 54 -11.96 -8.36 0.84
CA ALA A 54 -12.89 -9.35 0.28
C ALA A 54 -13.75 -10.05 1.34
N GLN A 55 -13.23 -10.27 2.55
CA GLN A 55 -14.00 -10.94 3.62
C GLN A 55 -14.93 -10.00 4.40
N THR A 56 -14.59 -8.71 4.50
CA THR A 56 -15.28 -7.77 5.39
C THR A 56 -16.20 -6.81 4.68
N LEU A 57 -15.90 -6.43 3.43
CA LEU A 57 -16.75 -5.51 2.68
C LEU A 57 -18.02 -6.23 2.21
N PRO A 58 -19.22 -5.64 2.40
CA PRO A 58 -20.49 -6.33 2.17
C PRO A 58 -20.75 -6.58 0.68
N ASN A 59 -20.40 -5.64 -0.18
CA ASN A 59 -20.66 -5.64 -1.63
C ASN A 59 -19.65 -6.49 -2.43
N ILE A 60 -18.39 -6.51 -2.03
CA ILE A 60 -17.32 -7.15 -2.82
C ILE A 60 -17.32 -8.65 -2.60
N SER A 61 -17.46 -9.40 -3.70
CA SER A 61 -17.40 -10.88 -3.73
C SER A 61 -16.05 -11.39 -4.20
N THR A 62 -15.44 -10.70 -5.17
CA THR A 62 -14.15 -11.12 -5.76
C THR A 62 -13.23 -9.92 -5.96
N ILE A 63 -11.96 -10.09 -5.61
CA ILE A 63 -10.89 -9.14 -5.95
C ILE A 63 -9.82 -9.87 -6.74
N ASP A 64 -9.50 -9.38 -7.92
CA ASP A 64 -8.43 -9.87 -8.77
C ASP A 64 -7.29 -8.85 -8.83
N GLN A 65 -6.12 -9.19 -8.30
CA GLN A 65 -4.91 -8.40 -8.49
C GLN A 65 -4.06 -9.02 -9.60
N LYS A 66 -3.93 -8.30 -10.71
CA LYS A 66 -3.19 -8.70 -11.91
C LYS A 66 -1.89 -7.91 -12.01
N PHE A 67 -0.80 -8.61 -12.28
CA PHE A 67 0.52 -8.02 -12.44
C PHE A 67 0.90 -7.97 -13.92
N LEU A 68 1.33 -6.78 -14.37
CA LEU A 68 1.72 -6.57 -15.76
C LEU A 68 3.01 -7.30 -16.13
N GLU A 69 3.17 -7.64 -17.41
CA GLU A 69 4.39 -8.24 -17.94
C GLU A 69 5.46 -7.18 -18.23
N SER A 70 6.72 -7.58 -18.13
CA SER A 70 7.85 -6.71 -18.50
C SER A 70 7.71 -6.32 -19.97
N GLY A 71 7.84 -5.03 -20.29
CA GLY A 71 7.62 -4.50 -21.64
C GLY A 71 6.20 -3.97 -21.91
N HIS A 72 5.23 -4.28 -21.05
CA HIS A 72 3.86 -3.75 -21.10
C HIS A 72 3.54 -2.90 -19.86
N THR A 73 4.52 -2.11 -19.40
CA THR A 73 4.47 -1.40 -18.12
C THR A 73 3.92 0.01 -18.21
N HIS A 74 3.38 0.45 -19.35
CA HIS A 74 2.79 1.78 -19.47
C HIS A 74 1.45 1.81 -18.71
N MET A 75 1.49 2.24 -17.45
CA MET A 75 0.31 2.36 -16.61
C MET A 75 -0.25 3.78 -16.69
N GLU A 76 -1.57 3.93 -16.57
CA GLU A 76 -2.21 5.24 -16.44
C GLU A 76 -1.62 6.06 -15.27
N VAL A 77 -1.14 5.37 -14.23
CA VAL A 77 -0.46 5.96 -13.07
C VAL A 77 0.81 6.72 -13.48
N ASP A 78 1.57 6.24 -14.47
CA ASP A 78 2.76 6.95 -14.95
C ASP A 78 2.40 8.22 -15.70
N SER A 79 1.30 8.18 -16.49
CA SER A 79 0.75 9.37 -17.14
C SER A 79 0.24 10.39 -16.11
N MET A 80 -0.46 9.92 -15.08
CA MET A 80 -0.93 10.75 -13.97
C MET A 80 0.23 11.45 -13.25
N HIS A 81 1.28 10.71 -12.88
CA HIS A 81 2.47 11.29 -12.24
C HIS A 81 3.13 12.33 -13.15
N ALA A 82 3.31 12.04 -14.45
CA ALA A 82 3.89 12.99 -15.40
C ALA A 82 3.06 14.28 -15.52
N CYS A 83 1.73 14.19 -15.46
CA CYS A 83 0.83 15.35 -15.44
C CYS A 83 0.97 16.17 -14.15
N ILE A 84 1.00 15.50 -12.99
CA ILE A 84 1.15 16.15 -11.68
C ILE A 84 2.52 16.85 -11.60
N GLU A 85 3.59 16.20 -12.02
CA GLU A 85 4.93 16.79 -12.04
C GLU A 85 4.98 18.03 -12.95
N ARG A 86 4.33 17.97 -14.12
CA ARG A 86 4.23 19.11 -15.03
C ARG A 86 3.46 20.27 -14.40
N ALA A 87 2.34 20.00 -13.73
CA ALA A 87 1.56 21.02 -13.03
C ALA A 87 2.36 21.65 -11.87
N LYS A 88 3.09 20.82 -11.11
CA LYS A 88 3.94 21.26 -10.00
C LYS A 88 5.08 22.18 -10.44
N LYS A 89 5.60 22.06 -11.66
CA LYS A 89 6.77 22.87 -12.12
C LYS A 89 6.57 24.37 -11.98
N ASN A 90 5.33 24.85 -12.10
CA ASN A 90 5.00 26.28 -12.06
C ASN A 90 4.36 26.71 -10.74
N VAL A 91 4.35 25.84 -9.72
CA VAL A 91 3.69 26.10 -8.44
C VAL A 91 4.66 25.84 -7.30
N THR A 92 4.88 26.86 -6.46
CA THR A 92 5.61 26.70 -5.21
C THR A 92 4.67 26.11 -4.15
N ILE A 93 5.12 25.03 -3.51
CA ILE A 93 4.36 24.34 -2.46
C ILE A 93 5.02 24.63 -1.12
N HIS A 94 4.25 25.22 -0.22
CA HIS A 94 4.66 25.57 1.13
C HIS A 94 4.04 24.66 2.18
N ILE A 95 2.89 24.03 1.95
CA ILE A 95 2.30 23.06 2.88
C ILE A 95 1.75 21.84 2.14
N PRO A 96 1.69 20.66 2.79
CA PRO A 96 1.19 19.44 2.16
C PRO A 96 -0.20 19.60 1.52
N ASP A 97 -1.10 20.34 2.16
CA ASP A 97 -2.49 20.51 1.69
C ASP A 97 -2.59 21.16 0.30
N GLN A 98 -1.59 21.96 -0.10
CA GLN A 98 -1.55 22.58 -1.42
C GLN A 98 -1.35 21.56 -2.55
N TRP A 99 -0.81 20.36 -2.25
CA TRP A 99 -0.73 19.28 -3.22
C TRP A 99 -2.11 18.86 -3.72
N ASN A 100 -3.15 18.96 -2.90
CA ASN A 100 -4.50 18.58 -3.33
C ASN A 100 -4.93 19.40 -4.56
N THR A 101 -4.69 20.70 -4.52
CA THR A 101 -4.99 21.61 -5.63
C THR A 101 -4.10 21.32 -6.84
N VAL A 102 -2.78 21.11 -6.64
CA VAL A 102 -1.85 20.79 -7.74
C VAL A 102 -2.26 19.51 -8.46
N ILE A 103 -2.68 18.49 -7.70
CA ILE A 103 -3.14 17.22 -8.27
C ILE A 103 -4.44 17.44 -9.03
N GLN A 104 -5.45 18.12 -8.47
CA GLN A 104 -6.71 18.39 -9.18
C GLN A 104 -6.47 19.14 -10.51
N MET A 105 -5.61 20.16 -10.50
CA MET A 105 -5.30 20.97 -11.69
C MET A 105 -4.44 20.24 -12.73
N ALA A 106 -3.79 19.14 -12.36
CA ALA A 106 -2.91 18.39 -13.27
C ALA A 106 -3.63 17.84 -14.51
N ARG A 107 -4.97 17.70 -14.45
CA ARG A 107 -5.80 17.29 -15.58
C ARG A 107 -6.97 18.26 -15.79
N PRO A 108 -6.77 19.37 -16.52
CA PRO A 108 -7.75 20.46 -16.60
C PRO A 108 -9.14 20.03 -17.12
N ALA A 109 -9.19 19.17 -18.14
CA ALA A 109 -10.46 18.74 -18.75
C ALA A 109 -11.25 17.75 -17.89
N LYS A 110 -10.56 17.01 -17.01
CA LYS A 110 -11.17 16.03 -16.09
C LYS A 110 -10.31 15.95 -14.83
N PRO A 111 -10.48 16.89 -13.88
CA PRO A 111 -9.70 16.93 -12.66
C PRO A 111 -9.68 15.59 -11.93
N TYR A 112 -8.57 15.28 -11.26
CA TYR A 112 -8.49 14.07 -10.44
C TYR A 112 -9.28 14.24 -9.15
N ASP A 113 -9.99 13.20 -8.74
CA ASP A 113 -10.61 13.13 -7.42
C ASP A 113 -9.50 12.92 -6.38
N VAL A 114 -9.34 13.90 -5.48
CA VAL A 114 -8.34 13.85 -4.42
C VAL A 114 -9.03 13.66 -3.09
N PHE A 115 -8.63 12.61 -2.38
CA PHE A 115 -9.12 12.29 -1.04
C PHE A 115 -7.99 12.54 -0.03
N PRO A 116 -8.02 13.66 0.72
CA PRO A 116 -7.03 13.92 1.75
C PRO A 116 -7.09 12.84 2.84
N MET A 117 -5.97 12.18 3.10
CA MET A 117 -5.88 11.15 4.13
C MET A 117 -5.30 11.73 5.42
N CYS A 118 -5.82 11.28 6.56
CA CYS A 118 -5.32 11.59 7.89
C CYS A 118 -4.65 10.35 8.52
N HIS A 119 -3.96 10.58 9.65
CA HIS A 119 -3.31 9.50 10.41
C HIS A 119 -4.29 8.40 10.87
N THR A 120 -5.57 8.73 11.02
CA THR A 120 -6.67 7.82 11.36
C THR A 120 -7.06 6.88 10.22
N ASP A 121 -6.68 7.21 8.98
CA ASP A 121 -7.04 6.45 7.78
C ASP A 121 -5.98 5.41 7.40
N ILE A 122 -5.05 5.12 8.32
CA ILE A 122 -3.92 4.21 8.09
C ILE A 122 -4.04 2.99 9.01
N TRP A 123 -4.28 1.81 8.43
CA TRP A 123 -4.42 0.54 9.16
C TRP A 123 -3.14 -0.31 9.17
N ASP A 124 -2.85 -1.01 10.26
CA ASP A 124 -1.66 -1.84 10.42
C ASP A 124 -1.82 -3.24 9.81
N PHE A 125 -1.75 -3.33 8.48
CA PHE A 125 -1.79 -4.61 7.77
C PHE A 125 -0.54 -5.47 7.97
N LYS A 126 0.55 -4.93 8.54
CA LYS A 126 1.69 -5.76 8.97
C LYS A 126 1.28 -6.67 10.14
N LYS A 127 0.57 -6.12 11.12
CA LYS A 127 0.01 -6.92 12.24
C LYS A 127 -1.03 -7.92 11.77
N VAL A 128 -1.92 -7.52 10.85
CA VAL A 128 -2.94 -8.42 10.28
C VAL A 128 -2.26 -9.59 9.54
N ALA A 129 -1.29 -9.30 8.68
CA ALA A 129 -0.54 -10.32 7.95
C ALA A 129 0.19 -11.27 8.89
N ALA A 130 0.85 -10.78 9.95
CA ALA A 130 1.53 -11.64 10.92
C ALA A 130 0.59 -12.65 11.60
N GLN A 131 -0.70 -12.33 11.72
CA GLN A 131 -1.71 -13.21 12.32
C GLN A 131 -2.33 -14.18 11.31
N SER A 132 -2.61 -13.72 10.07
CA SER A 132 -3.35 -14.48 9.06
C SER A 132 -2.46 -15.19 8.03
N MET A 133 -1.33 -14.60 7.64
CA MET A 133 -0.44 -15.04 6.57
C MET A 133 0.71 -15.92 7.10
N ARG A 134 0.40 -17.07 7.70
CA ARG A 134 1.41 -17.97 8.29
C ARG A 134 2.15 -18.82 7.26
N ASN A 135 1.46 -19.19 6.18
CA ASN A 135 2.04 -19.92 5.07
C ASN A 135 1.94 -19.09 3.79
N THR A 136 3.08 -18.76 3.22
CA THR A 136 3.20 -18.08 1.93
C THR A 136 4.09 -18.84 0.96
N LYS A 137 4.69 -19.96 1.38
CA LYS A 137 5.78 -20.62 0.64
C LYS A 137 5.35 -21.87 -0.10
N THR A 138 4.24 -22.50 0.30
CA THR A 138 3.83 -23.80 -0.24
C THR A 138 2.34 -23.79 -0.54
N ASP A 139 1.96 -24.28 -1.72
CA ASP A 139 0.57 -24.41 -2.13
C ASP A 139 -0.10 -25.67 -1.54
N VAL A 140 -1.37 -25.89 -1.87
CA VAL A 140 -2.13 -27.07 -1.40
C VAL A 140 -1.58 -28.39 -1.97
N ALA A 141 -0.89 -28.37 -3.12
CA ALA A 141 -0.27 -29.54 -3.73
C ALA A 141 1.11 -29.87 -3.16
N GLY A 142 1.65 -29.03 -2.27
CA GLY A 142 2.99 -29.19 -1.70
C GLY A 142 4.09 -28.56 -2.54
N CYS A 143 3.76 -27.84 -3.61
CA CYS A 143 4.73 -27.17 -4.47
C CYS A 143 5.15 -25.81 -3.89
N ARG A 144 6.42 -25.42 -4.10
CA ARG A 144 6.96 -24.11 -3.69
C ARG A 144 6.28 -23.00 -4.50
N VAL A 145 5.76 -21.99 -3.80
CA VAL A 145 5.13 -20.81 -4.40
C VAL A 145 6.17 -19.72 -4.59
N ASN A 146 6.39 -19.31 -5.85
CA ASN A 146 7.28 -18.21 -6.18
C ASN A 146 6.46 -16.93 -6.42
N TRP A 147 6.43 -16.04 -5.43
CA TRP A 147 5.65 -14.80 -5.50
C TRP A 147 6.05 -13.90 -6.66
N LEU A 148 7.34 -13.84 -7.01
CA LEU A 148 7.88 -13.03 -8.10
C LEU A 148 7.33 -13.46 -9.47
N LYS A 149 7.00 -14.75 -9.63
CA LYS A 149 6.44 -15.29 -10.87
C LYS A 149 4.92 -15.16 -10.94
N ILE A 150 4.24 -14.83 -9.84
CA ILE A 150 2.78 -14.70 -9.83
C ILE A 150 2.33 -13.54 -10.73
N LYS A 151 1.38 -13.85 -11.62
CA LYS A 151 0.76 -12.89 -12.54
C LYS A 151 -0.64 -12.49 -12.13
N TRP A 152 -1.32 -13.34 -11.36
CA TRP A 152 -2.69 -13.09 -10.94
C TRP A 152 -2.88 -13.66 -9.54
N LEU A 153 -3.30 -12.82 -8.60
CA LEU A 153 -3.83 -13.19 -7.28
C LEU A 153 -5.34 -12.93 -7.25
N ARG A 154 -6.11 -13.87 -6.73
CA ARG A 154 -7.56 -13.79 -6.59
C ARG A 154 -7.98 -14.05 -5.15
N TYR A 155 -8.84 -13.18 -4.64
CA TYR A 155 -9.41 -13.22 -3.30
C TYR A 155 -10.92 -13.35 -3.43
N ILE A 156 -11.52 -14.34 -2.77
CA ILE A 156 -12.95 -14.66 -2.89
C ILE A 156 -13.60 -14.57 -1.51
N LYS A 157 -14.74 -13.89 -1.43
CA LYS A 157 -15.54 -13.79 -0.20
C LYS A 157 -16.03 -15.18 0.25
N GLY A 158 -15.89 -15.48 1.53
CA GLY A 158 -16.15 -16.79 2.11
C GLY A 158 -14.90 -17.67 2.24
N GLU A 159 -13.93 -17.52 1.32
CA GLU A 159 -12.64 -18.24 1.34
C GLU A 159 -11.60 -17.49 2.19
N LYS A 160 -11.80 -17.49 3.51
CA LYS A 160 -11.01 -16.67 4.46
C LYS A 160 -9.54 -17.02 4.56
N ASP A 161 -9.20 -18.28 4.31
CA ASP A 161 -7.85 -18.82 4.50
C ASP A 161 -7.20 -19.27 3.18
N THR A 162 -7.78 -18.90 2.03
CA THR A 162 -7.32 -19.33 0.71
C THR A 162 -7.07 -18.14 -0.20
N ILE A 163 -5.89 -18.09 -0.80
CA ILE A 163 -5.56 -17.17 -1.90
C ILE A 163 -5.39 -18.00 -3.17
N PHE A 164 -6.09 -17.60 -4.23
CA PHE A 164 -5.99 -18.26 -5.53
C PHE A 164 -4.93 -17.54 -6.37
N PHE A 165 -4.08 -18.26 -7.08
CA PHE A 165 -3.04 -17.64 -7.89
C PHE A 165 -2.79 -18.35 -9.22
N LYS A 166 -2.25 -17.61 -10.20
CA LYS A 166 -1.77 -18.12 -11.49
C LYS A 166 -0.41 -17.54 -11.84
N TYR A 167 0.40 -18.36 -12.50
CA TYR A 167 1.68 -17.94 -13.08
C TYR A 167 1.54 -17.43 -14.51
N ARG A 168 0.51 -17.88 -15.25
CA ARG A 168 0.22 -17.39 -16.60
C ARG A 168 -1.24 -16.96 -16.70
N MET A 169 -1.48 -15.87 -17.42
CA MET A 169 -2.84 -15.36 -17.69
C MET A 169 -3.75 -16.34 -18.45
N PRO A 170 -3.28 -17.08 -19.48
CA PRO A 170 -4.14 -17.98 -20.25
C PRO A 170 -4.54 -19.27 -19.50
N ASP A 171 -3.90 -19.59 -18.37
CA ASP A 171 -4.23 -20.80 -17.61
C ASP A 171 -5.70 -20.77 -17.19
N SER A 172 -6.43 -21.87 -17.38
CA SER A 172 -7.85 -21.96 -17.00
C SER A 172 -8.01 -22.08 -15.47
N ALA A 173 -7.23 -22.96 -14.84
CA ALA A 173 -7.31 -23.27 -13.42
C ALA A 173 -6.41 -22.37 -12.54
N PHE A 174 -6.88 -22.06 -11.33
CA PHE A 174 -6.08 -21.38 -10.31
C PHE A 174 -5.43 -22.41 -9.38
N ASN A 175 -4.17 -22.15 -9.02
CA ASN A 175 -3.54 -22.81 -7.87
C ASN A 175 -4.07 -22.19 -6.57
N GLN A 176 -4.00 -22.95 -5.48
CA GLN A 176 -4.53 -22.54 -4.19
C GLN A 176 -3.42 -22.47 -3.15
N LEU A 177 -3.31 -21.33 -2.48
CA LEU A 177 -2.43 -21.10 -1.35
C LEU A 177 -3.27 -21.01 -0.08
N LYS A 178 -3.19 -22.01 0.80
CA LYS A 178 -3.79 -21.95 2.14
C LYS A 178 -2.87 -21.20 3.08
N ILE A 179 -3.30 -20.02 3.52
CA ILE A 179 -2.47 -19.08 4.30
C ILE A 179 -2.41 -19.42 5.79
N ARG A 180 -3.40 -20.16 6.31
CA ARG A 180 -3.31 -20.81 7.62
C ARG A 180 -2.71 -22.19 7.45
N GLY A 181 -1.62 -22.44 8.17
CA GLY A 181 -1.02 -23.77 8.22
C GLY A 181 -1.97 -24.81 8.81
N SER A 182 -1.88 -26.04 8.32
CA SER A 182 -2.46 -27.21 8.98
C SER A 182 -1.97 -27.23 10.43
N SER A 183 -2.90 -27.15 11.37
CA SER A 183 -2.60 -27.19 12.80
C SER A 183 -1.80 -28.46 13.12
N ARG A 184 -0.55 -28.32 13.58
CA ARG A 184 0.08 -29.39 14.36
C ARG A 184 -0.87 -29.71 15.52
N ARG A 185 -1.37 -30.95 15.56
CA ARG A 185 -2.27 -31.48 16.59
C ARG A 185 -1.84 -30.96 17.97
N GLY A 186 -2.69 -30.17 18.64
CA GLY A 186 -2.53 -29.85 20.06
C GLY A 186 -2.48 -28.36 20.45
N ARG A 187 -2.38 -27.39 19.53
CA ARG A 187 -2.46 -25.98 19.91
C ARG A 187 -3.86 -25.44 19.66
N GLN A 188 -4.59 -25.13 20.74
CA GLN A 188 -5.91 -24.47 20.68
C GLN A 188 -5.82 -23.32 19.68
N GLN A 189 -6.58 -23.44 18.60
CA GLN A 189 -6.69 -22.43 17.58
C GLN A 189 -7.51 -21.29 18.19
N SER A 190 -6.92 -20.10 18.33
CA SER A 190 -7.74 -18.93 18.59
C SER A 190 -8.66 -18.76 17.37
N THR A 191 -9.93 -19.00 17.64
CA THR A 191 -11.04 -18.81 16.73
C THR A 191 -10.98 -17.40 16.15
N ALA A 192 -11.31 -17.35 14.86
CA ALA A 192 -11.60 -16.21 14.01
C ALA A 192 -11.41 -14.80 14.59
N VAL A 193 -10.73 -13.96 13.80
CA VAL A 193 -11.03 -12.53 13.69
C VAL A 193 -12.48 -12.38 13.20
N GLN A 194 -13.43 -12.62 14.10
CA GLN A 194 -14.80 -12.16 14.01
C GLN A 194 -14.91 -11.06 15.07
N GLY A 195 -14.89 -9.81 14.62
CA GLY A 195 -15.21 -8.66 15.47
C GLY A 195 -14.03 -7.82 15.99
N SER A 196 -12.76 -8.19 15.78
CA SER A 196 -11.67 -7.27 16.13
C SER A 196 -11.57 -6.17 15.07
N SER A 197 -11.92 -4.94 15.43
CA SER A 197 -11.68 -3.74 14.64
C SER A 197 -10.27 -3.74 14.06
N LEU A 198 -10.12 -3.45 12.75
CA LEU A 198 -8.83 -3.32 12.09
C LEU A 198 -7.88 -2.45 12.93
N PRO A 199 -6.67 -2.93 13.27
CA PRO A 199 -5.76 -2.15 14.10
C PRO A 199 -5.33 -0.90 13.33
N MET A 200 -5.54 0.28 13.91
CA MET A 200 -4.97 1.51 13.37
C MET A 200 -3.45 1.50 13.54
N ARG A 201 -2.74 1.99 12.53
CA ARG A 201 -1.28 2.12 12.58
C ARG A 201 -0.84 3.29 13.44
N TYR A 202 -1.62 4.37 13.44
CA TYR A 202 -1.33 5.58 14.18
C TYR A 202 -2.56 6.00 14.98
N CYS A 203 -2.36 6.38 16.24
CA CYS A 203 -3.43 6.87 17.12
C CYS A 203 -3.42 8.39 17.27
N SER A 204 -2.38 9.05 16.76
CA SER A 204 -2.19 10.49 16.80
C SER A 204 -1.37 10.95 15.60
N ARG A 205 -1.29 12.27 15.39
CA ARG A 205 -0.35 12.85 14.42
C ARG A 205 1.07 12.43 14.76
N LEU A 206 1.84 12.12 13.73
CA LEU A 206 3.24 11.71 13.87
C LEU A 206 4.11 12.91 14.23
N PRO A 207 4.85 12.85 15.36
CA PRO A 207 5.83 13.89 15.67
C PRO A 207 7.02 13.85 14.71
N ILE A 208 7.59 15.02 14.45
CA ILE A 208 8.91 15.18 13.81
C ILE A 208 10.00 15.28 14.88
N SER A 209 11.28 15.20 14.51
CA SER A 209 12.33 15.50 15.47
C SER A 209 12.28 16.98 15.89
N GLU A 210 12.74 17.28 17.09
CA GLU A 210 12.85 18.67 17.54
C GLU A 210 13.81 19.48 16.68
N ALA A 211 14.94 18.88 16.27
CA ALA A 211 15.89 19.52 15.37
C ALA A 211 15.20 19.97 14.07
N LYS A 212 14.45 19.07 13.42
CA LYS A 212 13.70 19.42 12.21
C LYS A 212 12.61 20.45 12.46
N LYS A 213 11.95 20.42 13.63
CA LYS A 213 10.97 21.45 13.97
C LYS A 213 11.63 22.82 14.09
N MET A 214 12.79 22.91 14.72
CA MET A 214 13.54 24.17 14.83
C MET A 214 13.95 24.68 13.46
N ASP A 215 14.52 23.83 12.59
CA ASP A 215 14.89 24.20 11.22
C ASP A 215 13.68 24.76 10.43
N LEU A 216 12.50 24.12 10.56
CA LEU A 216 11.28 24.58 9.89
C LEU A 216 10.76 25.92 10.44
N LEU A 217 10.91 26.16 11.75
CA LEU A 217 10.57 27.44 12.37
C LEU A 217 11.55 28.54 11.96
N ASP A 218 12.83 28.22 11.81
CA ASP A 218 13.83 29.16 11.30
C ASP A 218 13.52 29.57 9.85
N LEU A 219 13.10 28.63 9.00
CA LEU A 219 12.61 28.96 7.65
C LEU A 219 11.36 29.86 7.67
N CYS A 220 10.51 29.74 8.69
CA CYS A 220 9.39 30.66 8.89
C CYS A 220 9.89 32.05 9.32
N ASN A 221 10.83 32.12 10.27
CA ASN A 221 11.39 33.37 10.81
C ASN A 221 12.18 34.15 9.74
N LEU A 222 12.91 33.44 8.87
CA LEU A 222 13.65 34.02 7.74
C LEU A 222 12.74 34.50 6.61
N GLY A 223 11.42 34.27 6.69
CA GLY A 223 10.46 34.68 5.66
C GLY A 223 10.51 33.87 4.37
N VAL A 224 11.29 32.78 4.33
CA VAL A 224 11.34 31.84 3.18
C VAL A 224 9.98 31.17 3.00
N ILE A 225 9.34 30.82 4.11
CA ILE A 225 7.95 30.35 4.14
C ILE A 225 7.06 31.59 4.41
N PRO A 226 6.07 31.89 3.55
CA PRO A 226 5.15 33.01 3.76
C PRO A 226 4.40 32.92 5.09
N ALA A 227 4.16 34.07 5.74
CA ALA A 227 3.54 34.16 7.06
C ALA A 227 2.20 33.42 7.19
N GLN A 228 1.41 33.41 6.12
CA GLN A 228 0.12 32.70 6.03
C GLN A 228 0.23 31.19 6.27
N HIS A 229 1.41 30.59 6.06
CA HIS A 229 1.65 29.15 6.23
C HIS A 229 2.33 28.79 7.55
N HIS A 230 2.76 29.77 8.35
CA HIS A 230 3.50 29.52 9.61
C HIS A 230 2.69 28.71 10.62
N HIS A 231 1.36 28.88 10.63
CA HIS A 231 0.47 28.17 11.55
C HIS A 231 0.60 26.64 11.43
N PHE A 232 0.76 26.13 10.20
CA PHE A 232 0.94 24.70 9.96
C PHE A 232 2.18 24.18 10.68
N TYR A 233 3.33 24.83 10.48
CA TYR A 233 4.62 24.40 11.03
C TYR A 233 4.70 24.55 12.56
N LYS A 234 4.14 25.63 13.11
CA LYS A 234 4.08 25.84 14.56
C LYS A 234 3.33 24.71 15.28
N ASN A 235 2.26 24.21 14.65
CA ASN A 235 1.40 23.15 15.17
C ASN A 235 1.88 21.72 14.90
N LEU A 236 3.02 21.52 14.23
CA LEU A 236 3.59 20.18 14.07
C LEU A 236 4.03 19.63 15.44
N PRO A 237 3.59 18.43 15.85
CA PRO A 237 4.10 17.79 17.06
C PRO A 237 5.59 17.48 16.89
N ALA A 238 6.38 17.59 17.96
CA ALA A 238 7.79 17.24 17.95
C ALA A 238 8.16 16.38 19.16
N ASN A 239 9.19 15.55 19.00
CA ASN A 239 9.70 14.69 20.06
C ASN A 239 11.19 14.38 19.84
N ILE A 240 11.99 14.46 20.92
CA ILE A 240 13.44 14.18 20.95
C ILE A 240 13.76 12.76 20.47
N SER A 241 12.91 11.78 20.77
CA SER A 241 13.17 10.37 20.46
C SER A 241 12.92 10.01 18.99
N VAL A 242 12.41 10.95 18.18
CA VAL A 242 12.12 10.71 16.76
C VAL A 242 13.38 10.94 15.94
N GLN A 243 13.75 9.95 15.15
CA GLN A 243 14.74 10.11 14.09
C GLN A 243 14.02 10.35 12.76
N ASP A 244 14.30 11.47 12.11
CA ASP A 244 13.81 11.79 10.76
C ASP A 244 14.56 10.96 9.69
N ARG A 245 14.38 9.64 9.73
CA ARG A 245 14.94 8.71 8.75
C ARG A 245 13.83 7.92 8.09
N LEU A 246 13.96 7.71 6.78
CA LEU A 246 13.13 6.73 6.09
C LEU A 246 13.44 5.35 6.67
N SER A 247 12.40 4.55 6.94
CA SER A 247 12.59 3.15 7.31
C SER A 247 13.39 2.45 6.21
N GLU A 248 14.42 1.71 6.60
CA GLU A 248 15.19 0.87 5.68
C GLU A 248 14.23 -0.01 4.86
N PRO A 249 14.54 -0.28 3.58
CA PRO A 249 13.71 -1.17 2.77
C PRO A 249 13.53 -2.49 3.52
N ASP A 250 12.29 -3.00 3.58
CA ASP A 250 12.03 -4.35 4.09
C ASP A 250 12.92 -5.31 3.26
N VAL A 251 13.97 -5.85 3.90
CA VAL A 251 14.83 -6.90 3.33
C VAL A 251 14.01 -8.17 3.36
N THR A 252 13.08 -8.30 2.43
CA THR A 252 12.35 -9.54 2.22
C THR A 252 12.56 -9.96 0.78
N GLU A 253 13.66 -10.65 0.55
CA GLU A 253 13.72 -12.01 0.00
C GLU A 253 15.18 -12.35 -0.26
N ASP A 254 15.61 -13.51 0.24
CA ASP A 254 16.91 -14.09 -0.03
C ASP A 254 17.17 -14.05 -1.54
N VAL A 255 18.37 -13.61 -1.90
CA VAL A 255 18.90 -13.79 -3.24
C VAL A 255 19.03 -15.30 -3.42
N ASP A 256 18.00 -15.96 -3.97
CA ASP A 256 18.19 -17.27 -4.58
C ASP A 256 19.16 -16.99 -5.74
N THR A 257 20.44 -17.22 -5.47
CA THR A 257 21.49 -17.34 -6.47
C THR A 257 21.15 -18.55 -7.31
N ASP A 258 20.39 -18.33 -8.39
CA ASP A 258 20.33 -19.30 -9.49
C ASP A 258 21.63 -19.12 -10.30
N ASP A 259 22.72 -19.69 -9.77
CA ASP A 259 23.78 -20.26 -10.61
C ASP A 259 23.30 -21.65 -11.04
N GLU A 260 22.79 -21.73 -12.27
CA GLU A 260 23.03 -22.80 -13.28
C GLU A 260 22.26 -22.51 -14.57
#